data_AF-A0A1F8EIL7-F1
#
_entry.id   AF-A0A1F8EIL7-F1
#
_cell.length_a   1.000
_cell.length_b   1.000
_cell.length_c   1.000
_cell.angle_alpha   90.00
_cell.angle_beta   90.00
_cell.angle_gamma   90.00
#
_symmetry.space_group_name_H-M   'P 1'
#
loop_
_entity.id
_entity.type
_entity.pdbx_description
1 polymer ?
#
loop_
_entity_poly.entity_id
_entity_poly.type
_entity_poly.pdbx_seq_one_letter_code
_entity_poly.pdbx_strand_id
1 'polypeptide(L)'
;MAQFSLFKPKTKNGYLLQEIASALQKDIRRGNEKEALGWALEMFPEYSNYVWKRLLVISAEDVEDPQACSIVNAFRESFYFSNERRAKGEDYKHRIFITKAVLFLARAVKSRESDHAQHYIDQTRETGKLPAIPDYAFDVHTKKGRTGGADKRKFFEDEQKSLKPQGKDEYFSKLDKTKL
;
A
#
# COMPACT_ATOMS: atom_id res chain seq x y z
N MET A 1 32.87 -26.83 0.38
CA MET A 1 31.85 -25.77 0.41
C MET A 1 31.17 -25.73 -0.94
N ALA A 2 29.91 -26.15 -1.02
CA ALA A 2 29.16 -26.08 -2.27
C ALA A 2 28.85 -24.61 -2.58
N GLN A 3 29.47 -24.09 -3.63
CA GLN A 3 29.18 -22.78 -4.17
C GLN A 3 27.78 -22.85 -4.78
N PHE A 4 26.75 -22.51 -4.00
CA PHE A 4 25.43 -22.25 -4.54
C PHE A 4 25.55 -21.08 -5.50
N SER A 5 25.58 -21.37 -6.79
CA SER A 5 25.31 -20.38 -7.82
C SER A 5 23.88 -19.90 -7.61
N LEU A 6 23.70 -18.81 -6.86
CA LEU A 6 22.42 -18.12 -6.80
C LEU A 6 22.04 -17.75 -8.25
N PHE A 7 21.02 -18.41 -8.78
CA PHE A 7 20.42 -18.00 -10.05
C PHE A 7 20.00 -16.55 -9.93
N LYS A 8 20.64 -15.67 -10.71
CA LYS A 8 20.29 -14.25 -10.76
C LYS A 8 19.40 -14.04 -11.99
N PRO A 9 18.08 -13.86 -11.83
CA PRO A 9 17.19 -13.65 -12.95
C PRO A 9 17.61 -12.40 -13.74
N LYS A 10 17.59 -12.52 -15.07
CA LYS A 10 17.95 -11.46 -16.01
C LYS A 10 16.82 -11.20 -16.99
N THR A 11 16.73 -9.98 -17.50
CA THR A 11 15.82 -9.67 -18.61
C THR A 11 16.39 -10.10 -19.96
N LYS A 12 15.56 -10.00 -21.00
CA LYS A 12 15.95 -10.26 -22.39
C LYS A 12 17.22 -9.54 -22.85
N ASN A 13 17.50 -8.33 -22.35
CA ASN A 13 18.70 -7.57 -22.69
C ASN A 13 19.87 -7.80 -21.70
N GLY A 14 19.77 -8.80 -20.81
CA GLY A 14 20.85 -9.22 -19.94
C GLY A 14 20.98 -8.45 -18.63
N TYR A 15 20.08 -7.51 -18.34
CA TYR A 15 20.09 -6.77 -17.08
C TYR A 15 19.68 -7.65 -15.90
N LEU A 16 20.31 -7.47 -14.75
CA LEU A 16 19.90 -8.14 -13.52
C LEU A 16 18.55 -7.59 -13.05
N LEU A 17 17.57 -8.47 -12.83
CA LEU A 17 16.20 -8.09 -12.50
C LEU A 17 16.12 -7.17 -11.27
N GLN A 18 16.93 -7.43 -10.25
CA GLN A 18 16.95 -6.63 -9.02
C GLN A 18 17.50 -5.22 -9.26
N GLU A 19 18.46 -5.06 -10.17
CA GLU A 19 19.08 -3.76 -10.46
C GLU A 19 18.10 -2.86 -11.21
N ILE A 20 17.42 -3.37 -12.22
CA ILE A 20 16.42 -2.59 -12.97
C ILE A 20 15.15 -2.33 -12.13
N ALA A 21 14.77 -3.23 -11.23
CA ALA A 21 13.67 -2.98 -10.29
C ALA A 21 14.03 -1.93 -9.23
N SER A 22 15.31 -1.84 -8.88
CA SER A 22 15.88 -0.78 -8.04
C SER A 22 15.94 0.55 -8.79
N ALA A 23 16.33 0.52 -10.07
CA ALA A 23 16.35 1.69 -10.95
C ALA A 23 14.94 2.24 -11.19
N LEU A 24 13.96 1.39 -11.51
CA LEU A 24 12.54 1.75 -11.65
C LEU A 24 12.04 2.56 -10.45
N GLN A 25 12.26 2.06 -9.24
CA GLN A 25 11.84 2.75 -8.02
C GLN A 25 12.53 4.11 -7.86
N LYS A 26 13.85 4.13 -8.07
CA LYS A 26 14.66 5.34 -7.94
C LYS A 26 14.29 6.41 -8.95
N ASP A 27 13.98 6.03 -10.18
CA ASP A 27 13.59 6.96 -11.23
C ASP A 27 12.17 7.47 -11.04
N ILE A 28 11.23 6.62 -10.61
CA ILE A 28 9.88 7.08 -10.22
C ILE A 28 9.99 8.11 -9.07
N ARG A 29 10.75 7.81 -8.01
CA ARG A 29 10.97 8.73 -6.88
C ARG A 29 11.52 10.09 -7.32
N ARG A 30 12.35 10.11 -8.37
CA ARG A 30 12.99 11.33 -8.92
C ARG A 30 12.15 12.04 -9.98
N GLY A 31 11.04 11.44 -10.43
CA GLY A 31 10.25 11.97 -11.54
C GLY A 31 10.90 11.76 -12.92
N ASN A 32 11.86 10.85 -13.04
CA ASN A 32 12.53 10.52 -14.30
C ASN A 32 11.62 9.60 -15.15
N GLU A 33 10.62 10.17 -15.81
CA GLU A 33 9.55 9.43 -16.48
C GLU A 33 10.05 8.46 -17.56
N LYS A 34 10.97 8.92 -18.40
CA LYS A 34 11.45 8.17 -19.57
C LYS A 34 12.24 6.94 -19.12
N GLU A 35 13.14 7.13 -18.17
CA GLU A 35 14.01 6.10 -17.60
C GLU A 35 13.18 5.07 -16.83
N ALA A 36 12.29 5.53 -15.96
CA ALA A 36 11.35 4.68 -15.24
C ALA A 36 10.51 3.80 -16.19
N LEU A 37 9.96 4.39 -17.25
CA LEU A 37 9.19 3.64 -18.23
C LEU A 37 10.06 2.61 -18.96
N GLY A 38 11.30 2.97 -19.29
CA GLY A 38 12.30 2.06 -19.86
C GLY A 38 12.48 0.82 -19.00
N TRP A 39 12.73 0.98 -17.70
CA TRP A 39 12.92 -0.14 -16.77
C TRP A 39 11.66 -1.01 -16.62
N ALA A 40 10.48 -0.39 -16.53
CA ALA A 40 9.23 -1.14 -16.44
C ALA A 40 8.94 -1.97 -17.70
N LEU A 41 9.17 -1.40 -18.89
CA LEU A 41 8.96 -2.09 -20.15
C LEU A 41 10.06 -3.10 -20.49
N GLU A 42 11.26 -2.96 -19.91
CA GLU A 42 12.35 -3.94 -20.00
C GLU A 42 12.03 -5.22 -19.21
N MET A 43 11.41 -5.08 -18.03
CA MET A 43 10.94 -6.21 -17.24
C MET A 43 9.72 -6.91 -17.86
N PHE A 44 8.95 -6.22 -18.70
CA PHE A 44 7.73 -6.74 -19.31
C PHE A 44 8.00 -7.39 -20.69
N PRO A 45 7.33 -8.51 -21.06
CA PRO A 45 6.26 -9.21 -20.34
C PRO A 45 6.73 -10.26 -19.33
N GLU A 46 7.99 -10.68 -19.41
CA GLU A 46 8.54 -11.83 -18.68
C GLU A 46 8.31 -11.75 -17.17
N TYR A 47 8.47 -10.56 -16.60
CA TYR A 47 8.32 -10.28 -15.17
C TYR A 47 7.09 -9.40 -14.86
N SER A 48 6.01 -9.52 -15.64
CA SER A 48 4.78 -8.70 -15.50
C SER A 48 4.26 -8.61 -14.06
N ASN A 49 4.08 -9.74 -13.38
CA ASN A 49 3.60 -9.77 -11.99
C ASN A 49 4.55 -9.02 -11.05
N TYR A 50 5.86 -9.10 -11.29
CA TYR A 50 6.86 -8.42 -10.49
C TYR A 50 6.84 -6.91 -10.71
N VAL A 51 6.69 -6.44 -11.97
CA VAL A 51 6.51 -5.01 -12.27
C VAL A 51 5.33 -4.44 -11.51
N TRP A 52 4.17 -5.09 -11.58
CA TRP A 52 2.97 -4.64 -10.86
C TRP A 52 3.17 -4.62 -9.34
N LYS A 53 3.81 -5.66 -8.78
CA LYS A 53 4.16 -5.68 -7.35
C LYS A 53 5.05 -4.50 -6.97
N ARG A 54 6.05 -4.16 -7.80
CA ARG A 54 6.95 -3.02 -7.55
C ARG A 54 6.21 -1.70 -7.65
N LEU A 55 5.35 -1.50 -8.65
CA LEU A 55 4.55 -0.28 -8.78
C LEU A 55 3.61 -0.07 -7.59
N LEU A 56 2.99 -1.12 -7.06
CA LEU A 56 2.16 -1.05 -5.84
C LEU A 56 3.00 -0.66 -4.61
N VAL A 57 4.17 -1.26 -4.41
CA VAL A 57 5.07 -0.86 -3.32
C VAL A 57 5.49 0.59 -3.45
N ILE A 58 5.94 1.01 -4.63
CA ILE A 58 6.36 2.40 -4.91
C ILE A 58 5.21 3.37 -4.66
N SER A 59 3.97 3.00 -5.01
CA SER A 59 2.80 3.85 -4.78
C SER A 59 2.50 4.11 -3.30
N ALA A 60 2.87 3.19 -2.41
CA ALA A 60 2.69 3.36 -0.96
C ALA A 60 3.93 3.99 -0.29
N GLU A 61 5.12 3.82 -0.88
CA GLU A 61 6.41 4.17 -0.28
C GLU A 61 6.95 5.54 -0.73
N ASP A 62 6.61 5.97 -1.95
CA ASP A 62 7.28 7.09 -2.65
C ASP A 62 6.32 8.19 -3.12
N VAL A 63 5.02 8.09 -2.84
CA VAL A 63 3.97 9.02 -3.32
C VAL A 63 3.11 9.51 -2.16
N GLU A 64 2.79 10.81 -2.16
CA GLU A 64 1.95 11.45 -1.13
C GLU A 64 0.46 11.12 -1.28
N ASP A 65 -0.02 10.97 -2.52
CA ASP A 65 -1.44 10.76 -2.80
C ASP A 65 -1.97 9.49 -2.09
N PRO A 66 -2.93 9.63 -1.15
CA PRO A 66 -3.46 8.48 -0.40
C PRO A 66 -4.24 7.49 -1.29
N GLN A 67 -4.62 7.88 -2.50
CA GLN A 67 -5.28 7.02 -3.47
C GLN A 67 -4.31 6.32 -4.43
N ALA A 68 -3.00 6.59 -4.35
CA ALA A 68 -2.02 6.10 -5.33
C ALA A 68 -2.04 4.56 -5.47
N CYS A 69 -2.09 3.84 -4.35
CA CYS A 69 -2.15 2.37 -4.35
C CYS A 69 -3.46 1.86 -5.00
N SER A 70 -4.60 2.46 -4.69
CA SER A 70 -5.90 2.13 -5.28
C SER A 70 -5.92 2.37 -6.79
N ILE A 71 -5.37 3.51 -7.24
CA ILE A 71 -5.31 3.89 -8.66
C ILE A 71 -4.38 2.93 -9.42
N VAL A 72 -3.20 2.61 -8.89
CA VAL A 72 -2.29 1.64 -9.49
C VAL A 72 -2.91 0.25 -9.56
N ASN A 73 -3.63 -0.17 -8.51
CA ASN A 73 -4.35 -1.44 -8.52
C ASN A 73 -5.46 -1.44 -9.58
N ALA A 74 -6.18 -0.34 -9.78
CA ALA A 74 -7.18 -0.22 -10.84
C ALA A 74 -6.57 -0.37 -12.25
N PHE A 75 -5.39 0.21 -12.50
CA PHE A 75 -4.66 -0.01 -13.76
C PHE A 75 -4.24 -1.48 -13.93
N ARG A 76 -3.78 -2.12 -12.84
CA ARG A 76 -3.42 -3.54 -12.83
C ARG A 76 -4.62 -4.43 -13.16
N GLU A 77 -5.76 -4.22 -12.50
CA GLU A 77 -6.99 -4.98 -12.75
C GLU A 77 -7.50 -4.76 -14.18
N SER A 78 -7.48 -3.52 -14.67
CA SER A 78 -7.86 -3.21 -16.05
C SER A 78 -6.97 -3.94 -17.07
N PHE A 79 -5.66 -4.03 -16.79
CA PHE A 79 -4.71 -4.77 -17.60
C PHE A 79 -5.03 -6.27 -17.63
N TYR A 80 -5.28 -6.91 -16.48
CA TYR A 80 -5.60 -8.35 -16.45
C TYR A 80 -6.98 -8.64 -17.04
N PHE A 81 -7.99 -7.82 -16.75
CA PHE A 81 -9.31 -7.92 -17.38
C PHE A 81 -9.20 -7.89 -18.91
N SER A 82 -8.43 -6.94 -19.45
CA SER A 82 -8.21 -6.82 -20.89
C SER A 82 -7.40 -7.98 -21.51
N ASN A 83 -6.84 -8.86 -20.69
CA ASN A 83 -6.01 -10.00 -21.11
C ASN A 83 -6.54 -11.34 -20.56
N GLU A 84 -7.77 -11.40 -20.03
CA GLU A 84 -8.32 -12.58 -19.35
C GLU A 84 -8.38 -13.83 -20.26
N ARG A 85 -8.63 -13.63 -21.56
CA ARG A 85 -8.76 -14.70 -22.58
C ARG A 85 -7.50 -14.93 -23.38
N ARG A 86 -6.39 -14.31 -22.98
CA ARG A 86 -5.11 -14.40 -23.70
C ARG A 86 -4.64 -15.86 -23.72
N ALA A 87 -4.40 -16.39 -24.91
CA ALA A 87 -3.87 -17.74 -25.05
C ALA A 87 -2.38 -17.81 -24.65
N LYS A 88 -1.92 -19.01 -24.27
CA LYS A 88 -0.49 -19.23 -23.97
C LYS A 88 0.34 -18.98 -25.24
N GLY A 89 1.33 -18.10 -25.14
CA GLY A 89 2.20 -17.73 -26.26
C GLY A 89 1.74 -16.47 -27.01
N GLU A 90 0.54 -15.95 -26.75
CA GLU A 90 0.13 -14.65 -27.27
C GLU A 90 0.81 -13.51 -26.51
N ASP A 91 1.02 -12.40 -27.21
CA ASP A 91 1.46 -11.15 -26.61
C ASP A 91 0.37 -10.54 -25.72
N TYR A 92 0.80 -9.89 -24.64
CA TYR A 92 -0.11 -9.08 -23.85
C TYR A 92 -0.56 -7.84 -24.62
N LYS A 93 -1.88 -7.63 -24.65
CA LYS A 93 -2.50 -6.42 -25.16
C LYS A 93 -2.53 -5.35 -24.07
N HIS A 94 -2.75 -4.10 -24.47
CA HIS A 94 -3.01 -2.97 -23.55
C HIS A 94 -1.92 -2.73 -22.50
N ARG A 95 -0.64 -2.87 -22.89
CA ARG A 95 0.52 -2.46 -22.07
C ARG A 95 0.48 -0.99 -21.63
N ILE A 96 -0.39 -0.19 -22.25
CA ILE A 96 -0.66 1.20 -21.89
C ILE A 96 -1.04 1.38 -20.42
N PHE A 97 -1.65 0.39 -19.77
CA PHE A 97 -1.95 0.45 -18.34
C PHE A 97 -0.69 0.51 -17.48
N ILE A 98 0.36 -0.21 -17.86
CA ILE A 98 1.68 -0.15 -17.18
C ILE A 98 2.29 1.23 -17.39
N THR A 99 2.28 1.71 -18.63
CA THR A 99 2.77 3.06 -18.96
C THR A 99 2.03 4.12 -18.15
N LYS A 100 0.70 4.03 -18.06
CA LYS A 100 -0.12 4.98 -17.30
C LYS A 100 0.20 4.94 -15.82
N ALA A 101 0.41 3.77 -15.23
CA ALA A 101 0.81 3.63 -13.84
C ALA A 101 2.19 4.26 -13.58
N VAL A 102 3.18 4.01 -14.43
CA VAL A 102 4.52 4.60 -14.29
C VAL A 102 4.48 6.12 -14.38
N LEU A 103 3.80 6.67 -15.39
CA LEU A 103 3.67 8.12 -15.56
C LEU A 103 2.90 8.76 -14.40
N PHE A 104 1.82 8.13 -13.93
CA PHE A 104 1.07 8.60 -12.77
C PHE A 104 1.98 8.73 -11.54
N LEU A 105 2.72 7.66 -11.20
CA LEU A 105 3.60 7.67 -10.04
C LEU A 105 4.78 8.64 -10.20
N ALA A 106 5.40 8.69 -11.37
CA ALA A 106 6.52 9.59 -11.65
C ALA A 106 6.11 11.07 -11.56
N ARG A 107 4.87 11.43 -11.92
CA ARG A 107 4.33 12.80 -11.86
C ARG A 107 3.71 13.20 -10.52
N ALA A 108 3.35 12.23 -9.68
CA ALA A 108 2.71 12.51 -8.40
C ALA A 108 3.62 13.31 -7.46
N VAL A 109 3.03 14.00 -6.48
CA VAL A 109 3.81 14.58 -5.38
C VAL A 109 4.44 13.44 -4.57
N LYS A 110 5.71 13.60 -4.20
CA LYS A 110 6.52 12.54 -3.58
C LYS A 110 6.52 12.69 -2.06
N SER A 111 6.32 11.59 -1.36
CA SER A 111 6.49 11.51 0.08
C SER A 111 7.12 10.17 0.46
N ARG A 112 7.99 10.20 1.47
CA ARG A 112 8.62 9.04 2.10
C ARG A 112 8.06 8.79 3.51
N GLU A 113 6.98 9.48 3.86
CA GLU A 113 6.45 9.51 5.24
C GLU A 113 6.10 8.12 5.76
N SER A 114 5.46 7.28 4.95
CA SER A 114 5.09 5.90 5.32
C SER A 114 6.31 5.07 5.70
N ASP A 115 7.37 5.14 4.89
CA ASP A 115 8.64 4.44 5.11
C ASP A 115 9.36 4.96 6.37
N HIS A 116 9.46 6.29 6.51
CA HIS A 116 10.08 6.90 7.68
C HIS A 116 9.30 6.61 8.98
N ALA A 117 7.96 6.64 8.93
CA ALA A 117 7.11 6.35 10.07
C ALA A 117 7.26 4.89 10.52
N GLN A 118 7.28 3.93 9.58
CA GLN A 118 7.52 2.52 9.88
C GLN A 118 8.88 2.34 10.58
N HIS A 119 9.94 2.92 10.01
CA HIS A 119 11.28 2.85 10.60
C HIS A 119 11.35 3.48 12.00
N TYR A 120 10.75 4.64 12.21
CA TYR A 120 10.72 5.29 13.52
C TYR A 120 10.00 4.45 14.59
N ILE A 121 8.86 3.86 14.24
CA ILE A 121 8.10 3.00 15.16
C ILE A 121 8.89 1.71 15.45
N ASP A 122 9.47 1.07 14.45
CA ASP A 122 10.26 -0.15 14.65
C ASP A 122 11.47 0.09 15.56
N GLN A 123 12.22 1.18 15.35
CA GLN A 123 13.31 1.60 16.24
C GLN A 123 12.81 1.83 17.68
N THR A 124 11.66 2.46 17.85
CA THR A 124 11.07 2.69 19.17
C THR A 124 10.75 1.35 19.87
N ARG A 125 10.23 0.38 19.13
CA ARG A 125 9.90 -0.96 19.65
C ARG A 125 11.15 -1.76 20.03
N GLU A 126 12.23 -1.64 19.26
CA GLU A 126 13.52 -2.29 19.55
C GLU A 126 14.12 -1.81 20.89
N THR A 127 13.87 -0.56 21.28
CA THR A 127 14.28 -0.05 22.60
C THR A 127 13.41 -0.53 23.77
N GLY A 128 12.46 -1.44 23.53
CA GLY A 128 11.52 -1.95 24.52
C GLY A 128 10.39 -0.99 24.89
N LYS A 129 10.30 0.17 24.23
CA LYS A 129 9.25 1.18 24.45
C LYS A 129 7.97 0.80 23.69
N LEU A 130 7.28 -0.24 24.17
CA LEU A 130 5.95 -0.56 23.70
C LEU A 130 4.91 0.31 24.43
N PRO A 131 3.92 0.90 23.72
CA PRO A 131 2.86 1.62 24.38
C PRO A 131 2.05 0.67 25.28
N ALA A 132 1.70 1.14 26.48
CA ALA A 132 0.69 0.45 27.28
C ALA A 132 -0.66 0.51 26.54
N ILE A 133 -1.49 -0.52 26.74
CA ILE A 133 -2.87 -0.49 26.24
C ILE A 133 -3.60 0.66 26.95
N PRO A 134 -4.13 1.65 26.21
CA PRO A 134 -4.78 2.81 26.82
C PRO A 134 -6.11 2.41 27.46
N ASP A 135 -6.51 3.13 28.51
CA ASP A 135 -7.71 2.78 29.28
C ASP A 135 -9.00 2.79 28.45
N TYR A 136 -9.11 3.69 27.47
CA TYR A 136 -10.25 3.77 26.56
C TYR A 136 -10.43 2.51 25.70
N ALA A 137 -9.39 1.67 25.55
CA ALA A 137 -9.52 0.41 24.84
C ALA A 137 -10.28 -0.65 25.65
N PHE A 138 -10.49 -0.48 26.96
CA PHE A 138 -11.19 -1.44 27.81
C PHE A 138 -12.71 -1.19 27.82
N ASP A 139 -13.35 -1.47 26.69
CA ASP A 139 -14.78 -1.25 26.45
C ASP A 139 -15.66 -2.49 26.76
N VAL A 140 -16.94 -2.41 26.38
CA VAL A 140 -17.94 -3.50 26.50
C VAL A 140 -17.63 -4.76 25.67
N HIS A 141 -16.70 -4.69 24.71
CA HIS A 141 -16.26 -5.82 23.89
C HIS A 141 -15.02 -6.49 24.46
N THR A 142 -14.23 -5.82 25.30
CA THR A 142 -13.06 -6.41 25.97
C THR A 142 -13.40 -7.17 27.25
N LYS A 143 -12.61 -8.21 27.57
CA LYS A 143 -12.77 -8.96 28.83
C LYS A 143 -12.61 -8.04 30.05
N LYS A 144 -11.57 -7.20 30.07
CA LYS A 144 -11.25 -6.29 31.19
C LYS A 144 -12.35 -5.24 31.37
N GLY A 145 -12.86 -4.64 30.29
CA GLY A 145 -13.96 -3.68 30.37
C GLY A 145 -15.25 -4.31 30.88
N ARG A 146 -15.65 -5.49 30.39
CA ARG A 146 -16.83 -6.21 30.90
C ARG A 146 -16.73 -6.55 32.39
N THR A 147 -15.59 -7.08 32.84
CA THR A 147 -15.39 -7.37 34.27
C THR A 147 -15.34 -6.11 35.13
N GLY A 148 -14.95 -4.98 34.52
CA GLY A 148 -14.91 -3.66 35.16
C GLY A 148 -16.22 -2.89 35.11
N GLY A 149 -17.31 -3.48 34.61
CA GLY A 149 -18.62 -2.82 34.55
C GLY A 149 -18.75 -1.76 33.45
N ALA A 150 -18.04 -1.91 32.33
CA ALA A 150 -18.19 -1.03 31.17
C ALA A 150 -19.68 -0.93 30.75
N ASP A 151 -20.14 0.30 30.53
CA ASP A 151 -21.53 0.61 30.17
C ASP A 151 -21.66 0.87 28.66
N LYS A 152 -22.66 0.25 28.05
CA LYS A 152 -22.84 0.29 26.59
C LYS A 152 -23.27 1.68 26.11
N ARG A 153 -24.12 2.38 26.86
CA ARG A 153 -24.50 3.75 26.50
C ARG A 153 -23.28 4.67 26.54
N LYS A 154 -22.47 4.59 27.60
CA LYS A 154 -21.23 5.37 27.74
C LYS A 154 -20.24 5.07 26.61
N PHE A 155 -20.08 3.79 26.23
CA PHE A 155 -19.27 3.40 25.08
C PHE A 155 -19.71 4.14 23.79
N PHE A 156 -21.00 4.11 23.44
CA PHE A 156 -21.50 4.83 22.27
C PHE A 156 -21.25 6.35 22.34
N GLU A 157 -21.39 6.95 23.53
CA GLU A 157 -21.13 8.38 23.74
C GLU A 157 -19.65 8.75 23.62
N ASP A 158 -18.76 7.95 24.21
CA ASP A 158 -17.32 8.17 24.20
C ASP A 158 -16.73 7.94 22.79
N GLU A 159 -17.18 6.89 22.07
CA GLU A 159 -16.76 6.63 20.69
C GLU A 159 -17.17 7.76 19.74
N GLN A 160 -18.42 8.23 19.84
CA GLN A 160 -18.87 9.35 19.00
C GLN A 160 -18.07 10.63 19.27
N LYS A 161 -17.74 10.89 20.53
CA LYS A 161 -16.98 12.07 20.96
C LYS A 161 -15.50 11.99 20.56
N SER A 162 -14.95 10.79 20.35
CA SER A 162 -13.54 10.59 20.06
C SER A 162 -13.16 10.85 18.58
N LEU A 163 -14.14 10.85 17.67
CA LEU A 163 -13.95 11.02 16.23
C LEU A 163 -13.28 12.36 15.88
N LYS A 164 -12.17 12.30 15.12
CA LYS A 164 -11.39 13.48 14.69
C LYS A 164 -10.78 13.30 13.29
N PRO A 165 -11.12 14.16 12.31
CA PRO A 165 -12.24 15.10 12.35
C PRO A 165 -13.57 14.34 12.42
N GLN A 166 -14.54 14.87 13.17
CA GLN A 166 -15.87 14.27 13.24
C GLN A 166 -16.65 14.58 11.97
N GLY A 167 -17.15 13.53 11.30
CA GLY A 167 -18.03 13.65 10.14
C GLY A 167 -19.46 14.03 10.51
N LYS A 168 -20.30 14.28 9.50
CA LYS A 168 -21.73 14.57 9.72
C LYS A 168 -22.47 13.30 10.16
N ASP A 169 -23.18 13.38 11.29
CA ASP A 169 -24.02 12.30 11.80
C ASP A 169 -25.36 12.87 12.27
N GLU A 170 -26.41 12.61 11.50
CA GLU A 170 -27.76 13.13 11.76
C GLU A 170 -28.59 12.23 12.67
N TYR A 171 -28.10 11.03 12.98
CA TYR A 171 -28.87 10.00 13.68
C TYR A 171 -28.44 9.86 15.14
N PHE A 172 -27.18 10.15 15.47
CA PHE A 172 -26.69 10.04 16.84
C PHE A 172 -27.48 10.89 17.84
N SER A 173 -27.94 12.08 17.44
CA SER A 173 -28.78 12.95 18.28
C SER A 173 -30.24 12.51 18.36
N LYS A 174 -30.72 11.73 17.38
CA LYS A 174 -32.09 11.19 17.31
C LYS A 174 -32.23 9.85 18.02
N LEU A 175 -31.10 9.22 18.35
CA LEU A 175 -31.06 7.90 18.97
C LEU A 175 -31.62 7.95 20.40
N ASP A 176 -32.58 7.08 20.70
CA ASP A 176 -33.02 6.83 22.06
C ASP A 176 -31.97 5.99 22.80
N LYS A 177 -31.01 6.68 23.41
CA LYS A 177 -29.86 6.08 24.09
C LYS A 177 -30.23 5.27 25.34
N THR A 178 -31.47 5.38 25.81
CA THR A 178 -31.95 4.58 26.95
C THR A 178 -32.24 3.11 26.55
N LYS A 179 -32.31 2.83 25.25
CA LYS A 179 -32.55 1.49 24.69
C LYS A 179 -31.27 0.79 24.20
N LEU A 180 -30.10 1.35 24.49
CA LEU A 180 -28.81 0.79 24.07
C LEU A 180 -28.33 -0.35 24.96
#